data_AF-A0A6H2DP40-F1
#
_entry.id   AF-A0A6H2DP40-F1
#
_cell.length_a   1.000
_cell.length_b   1.000
_cell.length_c   1.000
_cell.angle_alpha   90.00
_cell.angle_beta   90.00
_cell.angle_gamma   90.00
#
_symmetry.space_group_name_H-M   'P 1'
#
loop_
_entity.id
_entity.type
_entity.pdbx_description
1 polymer ?
#
loop_
_entity_poly.entity_id
_entity_poly.type
_entity_poly.pdbx_seq_one_letter_code
_entity_poly.pdbx_strand_id
1 'polypeptide(L)'
;MSGFDPTAESGSEEEAPKGTLKDQKQALKVLDVRQFTVSADDEDIRVDRWFKRHMEDVPFNIVSRWARTGQLRLDGKRVSPGDRINAGQVLRVPPAEIERPGRVAKPRIDLSKDQIDFAQELVIHKDKAAIIVNKPPGLATQGGSKTNTHLDGLLDALTYDAKSRPKLVHRLDKDTSGVILLARSPGAAAFFSKRFSGRTARKVYWAIVMGVPEIADGMIELPLSKQPGSGGEKMHVDEENGAAAKSRYRIIERAGNRACWVELQPFTGRTHQLRVHMAAIGHPILGDGKYGGKDAFLTGAISRKMHLHARRLRIEHPDGHNLDVSADLPHHFADTIANLGFDMELGDLPLDEKKPGGKMVRKQQAKHHAKQIRKDKRGERRARGENEGKPVKAGKPTKRERPNAGKATHKKNMPHKAKVKTALNKAGKKPAPKKTGPKSSKKTR
;
A
#
# COMPACT_ATOMS: atom_id res chain seq x y z
N MET A 1 -13.44 -10.97 89.96
CA MET A 1 -12.02 -10.59 90.11
C MET A 1 -11.38 -10.63 88.73
N SER A 2 -10.76 -9.63 88.10
CA SER A 2 -10.56 -8.17 88.29
C SER A 2 -9.14 -7.85 87.79
N GLY A 3 -9.00 -6.85 86.91
CA GLY A 3 -7.74 -6.18 86.51
C GLY A 3 -7.11 -6.72 85.22
N PHE A 4 -6.72 -5.94 84.18
CA PHE A 4 -6.19 -4.55 84.08
C PHE A 4 -5.05 -4.32 85.09
N ASP A 5 -3.79 -4.08 84.72
CA ASP A 5 -3.24 -2.94 83.95
C ASP A 5 -1.78 -3.26 83.49
N PRO A 6 -1.18 -2.51 82.54
CA PRO A 6 0.09 -2.70 81.84
C PRO A 6 1.24 -1.80 82.34
N THR A 7 2.47 -2.17 81.98
CA THR A 7 3.67 -1.30 81.89
C THR A 7 4.66 -2.01 80.94
N ALA A 8 4.87 -1.54 79.70
CA ALA A 8 5.73 -0.41 79.28
C ALA A 8 7.24 -0.71 79.40
N GLU A 9 7.91 -0.89 78.26
CA GLU A 9 9.25 -0.39 77.90
C GLU A 9 9.57 -0.84 76.45
N SER A 10 9.35 0.02 75.45
CA SER A 10 10.28 1.01 74.89
C SER A 10 11.32 0.40 73.91
N GLY A 11 10.95 0.40 72.63
CA GLY A 11 11.84 0.06 71.51
C GLY A 11 11.49 0.95 70.33
N SER A 12 12.18 2.08 70.27
CA SER A 12 12.27 3.09 69.20
C SER A 12 11.64 2.74 67.84
N GLU A 13 10.68 3.58 67.43
CA GLU A 13 10.33 3.79 66.03
C GLU A 13 11.59 4.18 65.25
N GLU A 14 12.12 3.27 64.44
CA GLU A 14 13.19 3.58 63.51
C GLU A 14 12.56 4.34 62.32
N GLU A 15 12.75 5.65 62.33
CA GLU A 15 12.32 6.57 61.28
C GLU A 15 12.76 6.06 59.90
N ALA A 16 11.78 5.74 59.05
CA ALA A 16 12.03 5.57 57.62
C ALA A 16 12.64 6.86 57.06
N PRO A 17 13.80 6.81 56.37
CA PRO A 17 14.42 8.02 55.86
C PRO A 17 13.52 8.68 54.81
N LYS A 18 12.94 9.83 55.17
CA LYS A 18 12.24 10.75 54.26
C LYS A 18 13.26 11.43 53.34
N GLY A 19 13.80 10.67 52.39
CA GLY A 19 14.53 11.25 51.26
C GLY A 19 13.57 12.05 50.38
N THR A 20 13.95 13.27 49.99
CA THR A 20 13.07 14.13 49.20
C THR A 20 12.84 13.56 47.81
N LEU A 21 11.70 13.91 47.17
CA LEU A 21 11.42 13.60 45.75
C LEU A 21 12.54 14.07 44.79
N LYS A 22 13.42 14.99 45.24
CA LYS A 22 14.63 15.39 44.52
C LYS A 22 15.73 14.33 44.63
N ASP A 23 15.97 13.77 45.81
CA ASP A 23 16.96 12.70 46.02
C ASP A 23 16.56 11.41 45.31
N GLN A 24 15.26 11.09 45.28
CA GLN A 24 14.71 9.98 44.48
C GLN A 24 14.78 10.25 42.97
N LYS A 25 14.71 11.52 42.54
CA LYS A 25 14.96 11.92 41.13
C LYS A 25 16.44 11.98 40.77
N GLN A 26 17.33 12.13 41.75
CA GLN A 26 18.78 12.21 41.54
C GLN A 26 19.43 10.82 41.59
N ALA A 27 18.73 9.83 42.15
CA ALA A 27 18.98 8.40 41.97
C ALA A 27 18.42 7.83 40.64
N LEU A 28 18.01 8.68 39.68
CA LEU A 28 17.92 8.25 38.29
C LEU A 28 19.33 7.85 37.86
N LYS A 29 19.60 6.54 37.89
CA LYS A 29 20.73 5.90 37.22
C LYS A 29 20.95 6.62 35.90
N VAL A 30 22.12 7.23 35.76
CA VAL A 30 22.68 7.64 34.48
C VAL A 30 22.78 6.35 33.66
N LEU A 31 21.70 6.02 32.97
CA LEU A 31 21.70 4.89 32.06
C LEU A 31 22.43 5.40 30.82
N ASP A 32 23.55 4.75 30.49
CA ASP A 32 24.39 5.23 29.41
C ASP A 32 23.71 5.05 28.05
N VAL A 33 23.82 6.10 27.24
CA VAL A 33 23.37 6.10 25.84
C VAL A 33 24.24 5.12 25.06
N ARG A 34 23.61 4.16 24.39
CA ARG A 34 24.31 3.16 23.59
C ARG A 34 24.49 3.65 22.16
N GLN A 35 25.66 3.43 21.58
CA GLN A 35 25.93 3.67 20.16
C GLN A 35 26.34 2.37 19.50
N PHE A 36 25.72 2.05 18.37
CA PHE A 36 26.01 0.85 17.59
C PHE A 36 26.43 1.25 16.19
N THR A 37 27.56 0.73 15.73
CA THR A 37 27.96 0.86 14.33
C THR A 37 27.29 -0.24 13.52
N VAL A 38 26.59 0.13 12.45
CA VAL A 38 25.90 -0.81 11.57
C VAL A 38 26.93 -1.66 10.82
N SER A 39 26.83 -2.98 10.98
CA SER A 39 27.74 -3.93 10.34
C SER A 39 27.45 -4.08 8.83
N ALA A 40 28.39 -4.65 8.07
CA ALA A 40 28.16 -4.98 6.65
C ALA A 40 26.99 -5.96 6.46
N ASP A 41 26.75 -6.86 7.42
CA ASP A 41 25.65 -7.84 7.40
C ASP A 41 24.27 -7.21 7.64
N ASP A 42 24.25 -5.94 8.06
CA ASP A 42 23.06 -5.14 8.29
C ASP A 42 22.84 -4.06 7.21
N GLU A 43 23.53 -4.16 6.08
CA GLU A 43 23.33 -3.23 4.97
C GLU A 43 21.91 -3.35 4.38
N ASP A 44 21.29 -2.20 4.09
CA ASP A 44 19.96 -2.07 3.48
C ASP A 44 18.81 -2.68 4.30
N ILE A 45 19.04 -2.99 5.58
CA ILE A 45 17.96 -3.42 6.48
C ILE A 45 17.22 -2.22 7.05
N ARG A 46 15.98 -2.44 7.48
CA ARG A 46 15.20 -1.41 8.16
C ARG A 46 15.65 -1.29 9.62
N VAL A 47 15.57 -0.08 10.18
CA VAL A 47 15.88 0.18 11.60
C VAL A 47 15.10 -0.75 12.53
N ASP A 48 13.79 -0.93 12.32
CA ASP A 48 12.98 -1.85 13.13
C ASP A 48 13.45 -3.31 13.07
N ARG A 49 13.96 -3.75 11.92
CA ARG A 49 14.54 -5.10 11.74
C ARG A 49 15.93 -5.20 12.36
N TRP A 50 16.73 -4.14 12.32
CA TRP A 50 18.01 -4.08 13.02
C TRP A 50 17.79 -4.29 14.52
N PHE A 51 16.84 -3.56 15.13
CA PHE A 51 16.47 -3.78 16.54
C PHE A 51 16.00 -5.20 16.79
N LYS A 52 15.13 -5.75 15.94
CA LYS A 52 14.67 -7.13 16.09
C LYS A 52 15.81 -8.16 16.03
N ARG A 53 16.90 -7.88 15.32
CA ARG A 53 18.04 -8.78 15.15
C ARG A 53 19.06 -8.65 16.29
N HIS A 54 19.36 -7.43 16.72
CA HIS A 54 20.44 -7.13 17.67
C HIS A 54 19.95 -6.88 19.09
N MET A 55 18.65 -6.63 19.25
CA MET A 55 18.00 -6.25 20.50
C MET A 55 16.59 -6.87 20.56
N GLU A 56 16.52 -8.20 20.61
CA GLU A 56 15.25 -8.94 20.68
C GLU A 56 14.36 -8.52 21.86
N ASP A 57 14.97 -7.98 22.90
CA ASP A 57 14.36 -7.44 24.10
C ASP A 57 13.66 -6.08 23.89
N VAL A 58 13.91 -5.40 22.78
CA VAL A 58 13.32 -4.09 22.46
C VAL A 58 12.13 -4.27 21.49
N PRO A 59 10.88 -4.20 21.97
CA PRO A 59 9.72 -4.33 21.12
C PRO A 59 9.51 -3.10 20.22
N PHE A 60 8.85 -3.32 19.07
CA PHE A 60 8.64 -2.29 18.04
C PHE A 60 7.97 -1.00 18.54
N ASN A 61 7.09 -1.09 19.54
CA ASN A 61 6.44 0.07 20.16
C ASN A 61 7.44 0.98 20.88
N ILE A 62 8.50 0.42 21.48
CA ILE A 62 9.57 1.17 22.13
C ILE A 62 10.46 1.83 21.08
N VAL A 63 10.87 1.10 20.03
CA VAL A 63 11.59 1.67 18.88
C VAL A 63 10.81 2.83 18.25
N SER A 64 9.50 2.64 18.05
CA SER A 64 8.61 3.67 17.52
C SER A 64 8.46 4.87 18.45
N ARG A 65 8.42 4.64 19.77
CA ARG A 65 8.40 5.71 20.77
C ARG A 65 9.69 6.52 20.73
N TRP A 66 10.85 5.88 20.72
CA TRP A 66 12.16 6.54 20.67
C TRP A 66 12.38 7.33 19.37
N ALA A 67 11.92 6.80 18.24
CA ALA A 67 11.91 7.52 16.97
C ALA A 67 11.03 8.78 17.05
N ARG A 68 9.81 8.66 17.57
CA ARG A 68 8.85 9.77 17.70
C ARG A 68 9.34 10.85 18.68
N THR A 69 9.96 10.46 19.79
CA THR A 69 10.51 11.40 20.80
C THR A 69 11.89 11.95 20.41
N GLY A 70 12.47 11.50 19.27
CA GLY A 70 13.78 11.97 18.80
C GLY A 70 14.97 11.45 19.61
N GLN A 71 14.74 10.44 20.44
CA GLN A 71 15.75 9.78 21.27
C GLN A 71 16.59 8.79 20.45
N LEU A 72 15.99 8.17 19.42
CA LEU A 72 16.68 7.34 18.45
C LEU A 72 17.27 8.20 17.33
N ARG A 73 18.57 8.03 17.05
CA ARG A 73 19.26 8.78 15.99
C ARG A 73 20.18 7.89 15.15
N LEU A 74 20.30 8.22 13.87
CA LEU A 74 21.24 7.61 12.94
C LEU A 74 22.18 8.73 12.44
N ASP A 75 23.48 8.59 12.66
CA ASP A 75 24.49 9.64 12.37
C ASP A 75 24.10 11.02 12.93
N GLY A 76 23.52 11.02 14.13
CA GLY A 76 23.04 12.24 14.80
C GLY A 76 21.72 12.83 14.29
N LYS A 77 21.13 12.29 13.21
CA LYS A 77 19.83 12.71 12.66
C LYS A 77 18.68 11.86 13.21
N ARG A 78 17.46 12.44 13.25
CA ARG A 78 16.25 11.68 13.59
C ARG A 78 16.02 10.58 12.55
N VAL A 79 15.57 9.43 13.01
CA VAL A 79 15.32 8.26 12.16
C VAL A 79 13.99 7.63 12.52
N SER A 80 13.28 7.14 11.50
CA SER A 80 12.02 6.41 11.64
C SER A 80 12.26 4.90 11.65
N PRO A 81 11.40 4.09 12.29
CA PRO A 81 11.58 2.64 12.33
C PRO A 81 11.56 1.97 10.94
N GLY A 82 10.94 2.62 9.96
CA GLY A 82 10.86 2.14 8.58
C GLY A 82 12.03 2.53 7.69
N ASP A 83 12.92 3.41 8.15
CA ASP A 83 14.07 3.88 7.38
C ASP A 83 15.09 2.75 7.23
N ARG A 84 15.86 2.78 6.14
CA ARG A 84 16.93 1.81 5.89
C ARG A 84 18.28 2.35 6.34
N ILE A 85 19.12 1.46 6.84
CA ILE A 85 20.47 1.75 7.34
C ILE A 85 21.51 1.12 6.42
N ASN A 86 22.68 1.76 6.36
CA ASN A 86 23.84 1.33 5.61
C ASN A 86 24.98 0.98 6.56
N ALA A 87 25.88 0.11 6.10
CA ALA A 87 27.08 -0.24 6.85
C ALA A 87 27.91 1.01 7.20
N GLY A 88 28.48 1.04 8.39
CA GLY A 88 29.29 2.15 8.89
C GLY A 88 28.49 3.32 9.50
N GLN A 89 27.16 3.34 9.38
CA GLN A 89 26.34 4.34 10.07
C GLN A 89 26.29 4.07 11.59
N VAL A 90 26.17 5.12 12.39
CA VAL A 90 26.12 5.04 13.86
C VAL A 90 24.70 5.24 14.36
N LEU A 91 24.13 4.19 14.94
CA LEU A 91 22.81 4.18 15.56
C LEU A 91 22.92 4.47 17.06
N ARG A 92 22.43 5.64 17.49
CA ARG A 92 22.34 6.05 18.89
C ARG A 92 21.02 5.59 19.48
N VAL A 93 21.08 4.66 20.41
CA VAL A 93 19.94 4.04 21.08
C VAL A 93 19.86 4.57 22.51
N PRO A 94 18.70 5.10 22.93
CA PRO A 94 18.54 5.55 24.31
C PRO A 94 18.60 4.37 25.27
N PRO A 95 18.90 4.63 26.55
CA PRO A 95 18.95 3.58 27.54
C PRO A 95 17.55 3.03 27.77
N ALA A 96 17.43 1.71 27.83
CA ALA A 96 16.14 1.08 27.87
C ALA A 96 15.70 0.88 29.32
N GLU A 97 14.77 1.71 29.80
CA GLU A 97 13.88 1.33 30.90
C GLU A 97 12.92 0.26 30.36
N ILE A 98 13.40 -0.99 30.31
CA ILE A 98 12.54 -2.13 30.00
C ILE A 98 11.95 -2.61 31.31
N GLU A 99 10.95 -1.89 31.82
CA GLU A 99 10.01 -2.54 32.72
C GLU A 99 9.31 -3.63 31.90
N ARG A 100 9.58 -4.90 32.26
CA ARG A 100 8.87 -6.05 31.74
C ARG A 100 7.64 -6.30 32.62
N PRO A 101 6.42 -5.88 32.24
CA PRO A 101 5.35 -6.84 32.33
C PRO A 101 5.68 -7.88 31.26
N GLY A 102 6.10 -9.08 31.69
CA GLY A 102 6.21 -10.23 30.80
C GLY A 102 4.96 -10.24 29.93
N ARG A 103 5.13 -10.23 28.61
CA ARG A 103 3.99 -10.20 27.70
C ARG A 103 3.27 -11.52 27.88
N VAL A 104 2.31 -11.57 28.80
CA VAL A 104 1.40 -12.67 28.96
C VAL A 104 0.79 -12.84 27.58
N ALA A 105 1.11 -13.97 26.93
CA ALA A 105 0.44 -14.31 25.68
C ALA A 105 -1.04 -14.24 26.03
N LYS A 106 -1.79 -13.34 25.38
CA LYS A 106 -3.23 -13.26 25.63
C LYS A 106 -3.75 -14.70 25.46
N PRO A 107 -4.45 -15.24 26.46
CA PRO A 107 -4.95 -16.60 26.37
C PRO A 107 -5.72 -16.74 25.06
N ARG A 108 -5.43 -17.81 24.33
CA ARG A 108 -6.17 -18.13 23.12
C ARG A 108 -7.62 -18.33 23.54
N ILE A 109 -8.52 -17.61 22.90
CA ILE A 109 -9.94 -17.83 23.10
C ILE A 109 -10.25 -19.11 22.34
N ASP A 110 -10.74 -20.12 23.04
CA ASP A 110 -11.19 -21.35 22.40
C ASP A 110 -12.38 -21.04 21.49
N LEU A 111 -12.34 -21.59 20.28
CA LEU A 111 -13.40 -21.39 19.30
C LEU A 111 -14.57 -22.31 19.62
N SER A 112 -15.80 -21.79 19.47
CA SER A 112 -17.00 -22.63 19.57
C SER A 112 -17.07 -23.61 18.39
N LYS A 113 -17.85 -24.68 18.53
CA LYS A 113 -18.09 -25.65 17.44
C LYS A 113 -18.60 -24.95 16.18
N ASP A 114 -19.59 -24.06 16.33
CA ASP A 114 -20.15 -23.29 15.20
C ASP A 114 -19.11 -22.41 14.49
N GLN A 115 -18.14 -21.86 15.24
CA GLN A 115 -17.04 -21.07 14.65
C GLN A 115 -16.06 -21.95 13.87
N ILE A 116 -15.82 -23.17 14.36
CA ILE A 116 -14.96 -24.14 13.68
C ILE A 116 -15.63 -24.60 12.39
N ASP A 117 -16.89 -25.03 12.48
CA ASP A 117 -17.69 -25.51 11.34
C ASP A 117 -17.78 -24.41 10.27
N PHE A 118 -18.16 -23.19 10.67
CA PHE A 118 -18.19 -22.03 9.76
C PHE A 118 -16.84 -21.77 9.10
N ALA A 119 -15.72 -21.81 9.83
CA ALA A 119 -14.41 -21.57 9.25
C ALA A 119 -14.02 -22.63 8.22
N GLN A 120 -14.33 -23.90 8.50
CA GLN A 120 -14.03 -25.04 7.64
C GLN A 120 -14.90 -25.05 6.38
N GLU A 121 -16.18 -24.64 6.46
CA GLU A 121 -17.07 -24.46 5.32
C GLU A 121 -16.56 -23.43 4.30
N LEU A 122 -15.78 -22.43 4.74
CA LEU A 122 -15.20 -21.46 3.83
C LEU A 122 -14.06 -22.05 2.97
N VAL A 123 -13.49 -23.20 3.34
CA VAL A 123 -12.32 -23.76 2.67
C VAL A 123 -12.69 -24.33 1.30
N ILE A 124 -12.10 -23.76 0.25
CA ILE A 124 -12.27 -24.22 -1.14
C ILE A 124 -11.07 -25.00 -1.67
N HIS A 125 -9.90 -24.86 -1.03
CA HIS A 125 -8.69 -25.63 -1.37
C HIS A 125 -7.80 -25.80 -0.14
N LYS A 126 -7.18 -26.97 0.01
CA LYS A 126 -6.21 -27.26 1.06
C LYS A 126 -5.13 -28.20 0.51
N ASP A 127 -3.88 -27.77 0.59
CA ASP A 127 -2.70 -28.59 0.32
C ASP A 127 -1.67 -28.46 1.45
N LYS A 128 -0.42 -28.92 1.25
CA LYS A 128 0.63 -28.87 2.28
C LYS A 128 1.07 -27.46 2.67
N ALA A 129 1.01 -26.48 1.77
CA ALA A 129 1.53 -25.13 1.97
C ALA A 129 0.43 -24.06 2.08
N ALA A 130 -0.72 -24.26 1.44
CA ALA A 130 -1.79 -23.29 1.32
C ALA A 130 -3.15 -23.85 1.79
N ILE A 131 -3.93 -22.97 2.40
CA ILE A 131 -5.39 -23.10 2.55
C ILE A 131 -5.99 -21.90 1.83
N ILE A 132 -6.96 -22.14 0.96
CA ILE A 132 -7.72 -21.09 0.31
C ILE A 132 -9.14 -21.11 0.84
N VAL A 133 -9.62 -19.93 1.23
CA VAL A 133 -10.99 -19.74 1.71
C VAL A 133 -11.77 -18.80 0.79
N ASN A 134 -13.06 -19.06 0.63
CA ASN A 134 -14.02 -18.13 0.05
C ASN A 134 -14.60 -17.26 1.18
N LYS A 135 -14.02 -16.07 1.40
CA LYS A 135 -14.46 -15.18 2.47
C LYS A 135 -15.84 -14.59 2.13
N PRO A 136 -16.87 -14.72 2.99
CA PRO A 136 -18.16 -14.11 2.75
C PRO A 136 -18.09 -12.58 2.91
N PRO A 137 -19.02 -11.83 2.28
CA PRO A 137 -19.14 -10.39 2.51
C PRO A 137 -19.54 -10.10 3.96
N GLY A 138 -18.98 -9.05 4.56
CA GLY A 138 -19.26 -8.63 5.93
C GLY A 138 -18.31 -9.22 6.98
N LEU A 139 -17.57 -10.29 6.66
CA LEU A 139 -16.51 -10.82 7.52
C LEU A 139 -15.21 -10.04 7.30
N ALA A 140 -14.66 -9.40 8.34
CA ALA A 140 -13.38 -8.72 8.24
C ALA A 140 -12.23 -9.72 8.12
N THR A 141 -11.18 -9.37 7.36
CA THR A 141 -9.99 -10.24 7.27
C THR A 141 -9.21 -10.27 8.59
N GLN A 142 -8.98 -9.10 9.18
CA GLN A 142 -8.23 -8.91 10.42
C GLN A 142 -9.03 -8.09 11.42
N GLY A 143 -8.81 -8.35 12.71
CA GLY A 143 -9.45 -7.61 13.79
C GLY A 143 -8.96 -6.17 13.91
N GLY A 144 -9.73 -5.39 14.65
CA GLY A 144 -9.43 -4.01 15.02
C GLY A 144 -10.23 -3.62 16.27
N SER A 145 -10.05 -2.39 16.77
CA SER A 145 -10.61 -1.96 18.07
C SER A 145 -12.14 -2.08 18.23
N LYS A 146 -12.87 -2.36 17.15
CA LYS A 146 -14.34 -2.55 17.12
C LYS A 146 -14.77 -3.75 16.27
N THR A 147 -13.87 -4.67 15.96
CA THR A 147 -14.15 -5.82 15.09
C THR A 147 -13.72 -7.08 15.83
N ASN A 148 -14.70 -7.74 16.44
CA ASN A 148 -14.49 -8.95 17.24
C ASN A 148 -14.65 -10.23 16.40
N THR A 149 -15.45 -10.20 15.34
CA THR A 149 -15.61 -11.31 14.40
C THR A 149 -14.81 -11.04 13.14
N HIS A 150 -13.77 -11.83 12.90
CA HIS A 150 -12.88 -11.69 11.75
C HIS A 150 -12.18 -13.01 11.41
N LEU A 151 -11.80 -13.18 10.14
CA LEU A 151 -11.15 -14.39 9.65
C LEU A 151 -9.86 -14.72 10.42
N ASP A 152 -9.05 -13.72 10.79
CA ASP A 152 -7.84 -13.95 11.60
C ASP A 152 -8.17 -14.69 12.91
N GLY A 153 -9.31 -14.39 13.55
CA GLY A 153 -9.70 -15.00 14.83
C GLY A 153 -10.10 -16.46 14.66
N LEU A 154 -10.52 -16.85 13.46
CA LEU A 154 -10.95 -18.18 13.11
C LEU A 154 -9.80 -19.07 12.59
N LEU A 155 -8.58 -18.55 12.45
CA LEU A 155 -7.48 -19.32 11.84
C LEU A 155 -7.07 -20.54 12.66
N ASP A 156 -7.29 -20.53 13.98
CA ASP A 156 -6.97 -21.69 14.82
C ASP A 156 -7.83 -22.91 14.43
N ALA A 157 -9.08 -22.71 13.97
CA ALA A 157 -9.94 -23.78 13.41
C ALA A 157 -9.40 -24.39 12.10
N LEU A 158 -8.51 -23.67 11.41
CA LEU A 158 -7.92 -24.06 10.12
C LEU A 158 -6.52 -24.66 10.27
N THR A 159 -6.10 -24.98 11.49
CA THR A 159 -4.79 -25.58 11.74
C THR A 159 -4.70 -27.02 11.20
N TYR A 160 -5.79 -27.79 11.31
CA TYR A 160 -5.84 -29.21 10.92
C TYR A 160 -4.63 -29.98 11.50
N ASP A 161 -3.87 -30.67 10.64
CA ASP A 161 -2.65 -31.43 10.92
C ASP A 161 -1.37 -30.57 10.99
N ALA A 162 -1.45 -29.26 10.75
CA ALA A 162 -0.27 -28.40 10.75
C ALA A 162 0.23 -28.12 12.18
N LYS A 163 1.56 -28.10 12.37
CA LYS A 163 2.18 -27.74 13.65
C LYS A 163 1.98 -26.26 14.03
N SER A 164 1.66 -25.41 13.06
CA SER A 164 1.55 -23.97 13.26
C SER A 164 0.22 -23.45 12.74
N ARG A 165 -0.37 -22.53 13.51
CA ARG A 165 -1.54 -21.73 13.09
C ARG A 165 -1.28 -21.10 11.72
N PRO A 166 -2.20 -21.23 10.76
CA PRO A 166 -2.09 -20.59 9.46
C PRO A 166 -1.91 -19.07 9.56
N LYS A 167 -1.30 -18.47 8.54
CA LYS A 167 -1.00 -17.03 8.48
C LYS A 167 -1.65 -16.38 7.27
N LEU A 168 -2.26 -15.22 7.50
CA LEU A 168 -2.70 -14.31 6.45
C LEU A 168 -1.47 -13.70 5.74
N VAL A 169 -1.45 -13.78 4.41
CA VAL A 169 -0.39 -13.17 3.57
C VAL A 169 -0.90 -12.02 2.71
N HIS A 170 -2.21 -11.85 2.64
CA HIS A 170 -2.89 -10.72 2.01
C HIS A 170 -4.24 -10.49 2.68
N ARG A 171 -4.99 -9.47 2.24
CA ARG A 171 -6.27 -9.11 2.84
C ARG A 171 -7.30 -8.68 1.81
N LEU A 172 -8.56 -8.90 2.15
CA LEU A 172 -9.73 -8.28 1.52
C LEU A 172 -10.40 -7.31 2.49
N ASP A 173 -11.12 -6.34 1.95
CA ASP A 173 -11.97 -5.47 2.76
C ASP A 173 -13.10 -6.28 3.40
N LYS A 174 -13.72 -5.74 4.46
CA LYS A 174 -14.79 -6.41 5.20
C LYS A 174 -15.92 -6.87 4.29
N ASP A 175 -16.41 -5.98 3.44
CA ASP A 175 -17.59 -6.23 2.59
C ASP A 175 -17.23 -6.89 1.25
N THR A 176 -15.95 -6.93 0.88
CA THR A 176 -15.46 -7.63 -0.31
C THR A 176 -15.45 -9.13 -0.03
N SER A 177 -16.06 -9.93 -0.91
CA SER A 177 -16.09 -11.39 -0.79
C SER A 177 -15.01 -12.06 -1.66
N GLY A 178 -14.81 -13.37 -1.51
CA GLY A 178 -14.01 -14.19 -2.43
C GLY A 178 -12.70 -14.71 -1.88
N VAL A 179 -11.81 -15.08 -2.80
CA VAL A 179 -10.57 -15.84 -2.52
C VAL A 179 -9.62 -15.12 -1.56
N ILE A 180 -9.30 -15.78 -0.44
CA ILE A 180 -8.16 -15.48 0.43
C ILE A 180 -7.24 -16.69 0.53
N LEU A 181 -5.93 -16.44 0.49
CA LEU A 181 -4.89 -17.44 0.67
C LEU A 181 -4.30 -17.31 2.07
N LEU A 182 -4.26 -18.43 2.77
CA LEU A 182 -3.65 -18.63 4.07
C LEU A 182 -2.44 -19.55 3.90
N ALA A 183 -1.31 -19.18 4.47
CA ALA A 183 -0.13 -20.01 4.47
C ALA A 183 -0.12 -20.94 5.68
N ARG A 184 0.04 -22.25 5.47
CA ARG A 184 0.01 -23.27 6.53
C ARG A 184 1.28 -23.32 7.40
N SER A 185 2.39 -22.78 6.90
CA SER A 185 3.68 -22.77 7.59
C SER A 185 4.38 -21.41 7.50
N PRO A 186 5.35 -21.10 8.38
CA PRO A 186 6.15 -19.88 8.28
C PRO A 186 6.91 -19.75 6.95
N GLY A 187 7.44 -20.86 6.42
CA GLY A 187 8.12 -20.90 5.13
C GLY A 187 7.18 -20.57 3.97
N ALA A 188 6.00 -21.19 3.95
CA ALA A 188 4.96 -20.87 2.97
C ALA A 188 4.52 -19.39 3.09
N ALA A 189 4.41 -18.87 4.31
CA ALA A 189 4.01 -17.48 4.54
C ALA A 189 5.02 -16.49 3.93
N ALA A 190 6.32 -16.72 4.14
CA ALA A 190 7.38 -15.93 3.53
C ALA A 190 7.33 -16.02 2.00
N PHE A 191 7.17 -17.23 1.45
CA PHE A 191 7.09 -17.49 0.02
C PHE A 191 5.93 -16.72 -0.64
N PHE A 192 4.69 -16.93 -0.16
CA PHE A 192 3.53 -16.26 -0.74
C PHE A 192 3.56 -14.74 -0.54
N SER A 193 4.01 -14.26 0.62
CA SER A 193 4.17 -12.82 0.87
C SER A 193 5.10 -12.15 -0.14
N LYS A 194 6.19 -12.82 -0.55
CA LYS A 194 7.09 -12.35 -1.61
C LYS A 194 6.38 -12.28 -2.96
N ARG A 195 5.48 -13.20 -3.27
CA ARG A 195 4.72 -13.20 -4.54
C ARG A 195 3.67 -12.09 -4.61
N PHE A 196 3.00 -11.80 -3.50
CA PHE A 196 2.08 -10.65 -3.40
C PHE A 196 2.81 -9.32 -3.49
N SER A 197 3.85 -9.12 -2.67
CA SER A 197 4.66 -7.88 -2.68
C SER A 197 5.41 -7.68 -4.00
N GLY A 198 5.92 -8.76 -4.60
CA GLY A 198 6.57 -8.78 -5.91
C GLY A 198 5.62 -8.66 -7.11
N ARG A 199 4.29 -8.58 -6.89
CA ARG A 199 3.27 -8.42 -7.94
C ARG A 199 3.34 -9.52 -9.01
N THR A 200 3.60 -10.74 -8.56
CA THR A 200 3.60 -11.95 -9.39
C THR A 200 2.29 -12.72 -9.25
N ALA A 201 1.66 -12.64 -8.07
CA ALA A 201 0.29 -13.13 -7.87
C ALA A 201 -0.71 -12.36 -8.75
N ARG A 202 -1.48 -13.09 -9.55
CA ARG A 202 -2.56 -12.58 -10.38
C ARG A 202 -3.87 -12.71 -9.62
N LYS A 203 -4.62 -11.60 -9.56
CA LYS A 203 -5.90 -11.54 -8.88
C LYS A 203 -6.91 -11.02 -9.89
N VAL A 204 -8.01 -11.73 -10.03
CA VAL A 204 -9.17 -11.29 -10.78
C VAL A 204 -10.30 -11.08 -9.81
N TYR A 205 -10.93 -9.92 -9.94
CA TYR A 205 -12.14 -9.58 -9.23
C TYR A 205 -13.25 -9.41 -10.24
N TRP A 206 -14.45 -9.82 -9.86
CA TRP A 206 -15.67 -9.41 -10.55
C TRP A 206 -16.34 -8.30 -9.75
N ALA A 207 -16.87 -7.32 -10.47
CA ALA A 207 -17.69 -6.29 -9.88
C ALA A 207 -18.89 -5.97 -10.76
N ILE A 208 -20.00 -5.60 -10.14
CA ILE A 208 -21.08 -4.91 -10.84
C ILE A 208 -20.92 -3.43 -10.51
N VAL A 209 -20.86 -2.60 -11.54
CA VAL A 209 -20.68 -1.15 -11.41
C VAL A 209 -21.85 -0.39 -11.99
N MET A 210 -22.04 0.83 -11.48
CA MET A 210 -23.11 1.72 -11.93
C MET A 210 -22.73 2.41 -13.23
N GLY A 211 -23.71 2.52 -14.13
CA GLY A 211 -23.48 2.98 -15.50
C GLY A 211 -22.63 2.03 -16.32
N VAL A 212 -22.14 2.51 -17.45
CA VAL A 212 -21.29 1.75 -18.38
C VAL A 212 -20.07 2.60 -18.71
N PRO A 213 -18.84 2.13 -18.40
CA PRO A 213 -17.63 2.81 -18.84
C PRO A 213 -17.57 2.94 -20.37
N GLU A 214 -17.15 4.10 -20.86
CA GLU A 214 -17.00 4.34 -22.29
C GLU A 214 -15.95 3.41 -22.92
N ILE A 215 -14.84 3.21 -22.22
CA ILE A 215 -13.75 2.33 -22.63
C ILE A 215 -14.05 0.91 -22.14
N ALA A 216 -14.15 -0.05 -23.06
CA ALA A 216 -14.47 -1.44 -22.72
C ALA A 216 -13.34 -2.18 -21.99
N ASP A 217 -12.09 -1.80 -22.23
CA ASP A 217 -10.89 -2.38 -21.60
C ASP A 217 -9.89 -1.26 -21.31
N GLY A 218 -9.74 -0.92 -20.03
CA GLY A 218 -9.07 0.29 -19.61
C GLY A 218 -8.11 0.10 -18.46
N MET A 219 -7.17 1.03 -18.34
CA MET A 219 -6.20 1.10 -17.25
C MET A 219 -6.50 2.32 -16.38
N ILE A 220 -6.58 2.11 -15.07
CA ILE A 220 -6.73 3.17 -14.07
C ILE A 220 -5.42 3.29 -13.30
N GLU A 221 -4.75 4.43 -13.44
CA GLU A 221 -3.45 4.74 -12.82
C GLU A 221 -3.58 5.95 -11.89
N LEU A 222 -4.49 5.87 -10.93
CA LEU A 222 -4.76 6.94 -9.98
C LEU A 222 -4.09 6.64 -8.63
N PRO A 223 -3.09 7.43 -8.18
CA PRO A 223 -2.44 7.27 -6.88
C PRO A 223 -3.41 7.54 -5.73
N LEU A 224 -3.24 6.82 -4.62
CA LEU A 224 -4.20 6.82 -3.51
C LEU A 224 -3.54 7.21 -2.18
N SER A 225 -4.19 8.09 -1.42
CA SER A 225 -3.83 8.41 -0.03
C SER A 225 -5.03 8.31 0.90
N LYS A 226 -4.73 8.20 2.20
CA LYS A 226 -5.77 8.18 3.24
C LYS A 226 -6.30 9.61 3.41
N GLN A 227 -7.61 9.76 3.45
CA GLN A 227 -8.21 11.07 3.67
C GLN A 227 -7.83 11.62 5.06
N PRO A 228 -7.36 12.87 5.18
CA PRO A 228 -7.06 13.49 6.47
C PRO A 228 -8.33 13.68 7.32
N GLY A 229 -8.17 13.68 8.66
CA GLY A 229 -9.23 14.03 9.61
C GLY A 229 -10.02 12.85 10.21
N SER A 230 -11.15 13.18 10.85
CA SER A 230 -12.01 12.24 11.60
C SER A 230 -12.92 11.36 10.71
N GLY A 231 -12.88 11.54 9.39
CA GLY A 231 -13.70 10.83 8.39
C GLY A 231 -13.44 9.33 8.21
N GLY A 232 -12.66 8.72 9.11
CA GLY A 232 -12.40 7.28 9.17
C GLY A 232 -11.36 6.77 8.16
N GLU A 233 -11.36 5.46 7.92
CA GLU A 233 -10.46 4.76 6.98
C GLU A 233 -10.87 4.95 5.49
N LYS A 234 -11.25 6.17 5.09
CA LYS A 234 -11.58 6.47 3.69
C LYS A 234 -10.30 6.82 2.93
N MET A 235 -10.20 6.31 1.71
CA MET A 235 -9.11 6.54 0.77
C MET A 235 -9.60 7.49 -0.32
N HIS A 236 -8.73 8.29 -0.91
CA HIS A 236 -9.07 9.17 -2.03
C HIS A 236 -7.93 9.20 -3.04
N VAL A 237 -8.22 9.72 -4.22
CA VAL A 237 -7.21 9.99 -5.24
C VAL A 237 -6.43 11.23 -4.83
N ASP A 238 -5.11 11.11 -4.85
CA ASP A 238 -4.18 12.15 -4.44
C ASP A 238 -2.97 12.10 -5.37
N GLU A 239 -2.96 12.98 -6.37
CA GLU A 239 -1.92 13.00 -7.41
C GLU A 239 -0.56 13.49 -6.91
N GLU A 240 -0.56 14.26 -5.83
CA GLU A 240 0.66 14.87 -5.30
C GLU A 240 1.37 13.94 -4.30
N ASN A 241 0.62 13.37 -3.35
CA ASN A 241 1.18 12.62 -2.22
C ASN A 241 0.69 11.16 -2.16
N GLY A 242 -0.15 10.75 -3.10
CA GLY A 242 -0.73 9.41 -3.13
C GLY A 242 0.27 8.32 -3.46
N ALA A 243 0.09 7.15 -2.83
CA ALA A 243 0.85 5.97 -3.18
C ALA A 243 0.37 5.43 -4.54
N ALA A 244 1.30 5.23 -5.46
CA ALA A 244 1.01 4.69 -6.79
C ALA A 244 0.13 3.44 -6.72
N ALA A 245 -0.98 3.47 -7.47
CA ALA A 245 -1.95 2.40 -7.59
C ALA A 245 -2.36 2.22 -9.05
N LYS A 246 -2.50 0.95 -9.47
CA LYS A 246 -2.78 0.58 -10.86
C LYS A 246 -3.73 -0.61 -10.93
N SER A 247 -4.80 -0.47 -11.70
CA SER A 247 -5.79 -1.51 -11.94
C SER A 247 -6.17 -1.54 -13.42
N ARG A 248 -6.33 -2.72 -14.01
CA ARG A 248 -7.06 -2.87 -15.28
C ARG A 248 -8.51 -3.16 -14.97
N TYR A 249 -9.41 -2.69 -15.82
CA TYR A 249 -10.79 -3.16 -15.87
C TYR A 249 -11.15 -3.58 -17.28
N ARG A 250 -12.04 -4.55 -17.40
CA ARG A 250 -12.62 -4.99 -18.68
C ARG A 250 -14.10 -5.24 -18.49
N ILE A 251 -14.92 -4.66 -19.36
CA ILE A 251 -16.35 -4.95 -19.43
C ILE A 251 -16.52 -6.40 -19.87
N ILE A 252 -17.28 -7.16 -19.08
CA ILE A 252 -17.72 -8.51 -19.43
C ILE A 252 -19.06 -8.39 -20.14
N GLU A 253 -20.03 -7.74 -19.49
CA GLU A 253 -21.39 -7.62 -20.02
C GLU A 253 -22.10 -6.36 -19.49
N ARG A 254 -23.09 -5.86 -20.23
CA ARG A 254 -23.82 -4.61 -19.92
C ARG A 254 -25.31 -4.91 -19.71
N ALA A 255 -25.89 -4.32 -18.67
CA ALA A 255 -27.33 -4.33 -18.43
C ALA A 255 -27.90 -2.96 -18.80
N GLY A 256 -28.16 -2.78 -20.10
CA GLY A 256 -28.49 -1.47 -20.68
C GLY A 256 -27.43 -0.42 -20.36
N ASN A 257 -27.86 0.78 -19.96
CA ASN A 257 -26.97 1.88 -19.59
C ASN A 257 -26.86 2.10 -18.07
N ARG A 258 -27.50 1.23 -17.26
CA ARG A 258 -27.62 1.45 -15.80
C ARG A 258 -26.58 0.68 -14.99
N ALA A 259 -26.16 -0.48 -15.46
CA ALA A 259 -25.19 -1.30 -14.77
C ALA A 259 -24.33 -2.10 -15.75
N CYS A 260 -23.13 -2.44 -15.29
CA CYS A 260 -22.14 -3.16 -16.08
C CYS A 260 -21.42 -4.17 -15.20
N TRP A 261 -21.30 -5.41 -15.67
CA TRP A 261 -20.45 -6.41 -15.05
C TRP A 261 -19.04 -6.30 -15.62
N VAL A 262 -18.07 -6.11 -14.74
CA VAL A 262 -16.67 -5.87 -15.08
C VAL A 262 -15.74 -6.86 -14.38
N GLU A 263 -14.71 -7.25 -15.11
CA GLU A 263 -13.50 -7.84 -14.55
C GLU A 263 -12.57 -6.72 -14.08
N LEU A 264 -11.95 -6.88 -12.91
CA LEU A 264 -10.95 -5.97 -12.36
C LEU A 264 -9.67 -6.74 -12.01
N GLN A 265 -8.53 -6.26 -12.49
CA GLN A 265 -7.21 -6.83 -12.21
C GLN A 265 -6.29 -5.79 -11.55
N PRO A 266 -6.14 -5.82 -10.21
CA PRO A 266 -5.26 -4.90 -9.52
C PRO A 266 -3.78 -5.33 -9.61
N PHE A 267 -2.93 -4.44 -10.14
CA PHE A 267 -1.48 -4.61 -10.20
C PHE A 267 -0.77 -4.17 -8.91
N THR A 268 -1.48 -3.44 -8.05
CA THR A 268 -1.08 -3.01 -6.72
C THR A 268 -2.15 -3.42 -5.70
N GLY A 269 -1.85 -3.37 -4.40
CA GLY A 269 -2.80 -3.77 -3.35
C GLY A 269 -3.01 -2.68 -2.30
N ARG A 270 -3.48 -1.50 -2.72
CA ARG A 270 -3.80 -0.42 -1.76
C ARG A 270 -5.17 -0.66 -1.11
N THR A 271 -5.36 -0.12 0.08
CA THR A 271 -6.66 -0.15 0.77
C THR A 271 -7.75 0.42 -0.14
N HIS A 272 -8.86 -0.29 -0.28
CA HIS A 272 -10.02 0.10 -1.08
C HIS A 272 -9.71 0.46 -2.54
N GLN A 273 -8.58 -0.03 -3.11
CA GLN A 273 -8.09 0.43 -4.41
C GLN A 273 -9.14 0.35 -5.52
N LEU A 274 -9.73 -0.83 -5.72
CA LEU A 274 -10.72 -1.06 -6.79
C LEU A 274 -11.97 -0.20 -6.60
N ARG A 275 -12.41 -0.04 -5.34
CA ARG A 275 -13.57 0.77 -4.97
C ARG A 275 -13.36 2.24 -5.29
N VAL A 276 -12.21 2.79 -4.91
CA VAL A 276 -11.85 4.18 -5.20
C VAL A 276 -11.64 4.37 -6.70
N HIS A 277 -10.93 3.48 -7.37
CA HIS A 277 -10.66 3.57 -8.80
C HIS A 277 -11.95 3.59 -9.62
N MET A 278 -12.88 2.67 -9.37
CA MET A 278 -14.16 2.61 -10.08
C MET A 278 -15.02 3.85 -9.79
N ALA A 279 -15.08 4.30 -8.54
CA ALA A 279 -15.79 5.55 -8.20
C ALA A 279 -15.14 6.78 -8.84
N ALA A 280 -13.81 6.84 -8.91
CA ALA A 280 -13.07 7.99 -9.46
C ALA A 280 -13.28 8.15 -10.97
N ILE A 281 -13.54 7.06 -11.70
CA ILE A 281 -13.90 7.12 -13.12
C ILE A 281 -15.42 7.25 -13.35
N GLY A 282 -16.20 7.55 -12.30
CA GLY A 282 -17.65 7.79 -12.40
C GLY A 282 -18.54 6.55 -12.36
N HIS A 283 -17.95 5.36 -12.16
CA HIS A 283 -18.67 4.07 -12.20
C HIS A 283 -18.53 3.33 -10.86
N PRO A 284 -19.11 3.84 -9.76
CA PRO A 284 -18.95 3.22 -8.45
C PRO A 284 -19.50 1.78 -8.45
N ILE A 285 -18.91 0.94 -7.60
CA ILE A 285 -19.34 -0.45 -7.41
C ILE A 285 -20.74 -0.46 -6.78
N LEU A 286 -21.63 -1.28 -7.33
CA LEU A 286 -22.98 -1.51 -6.82
C LEU A 286 -22.93 -2.01 -5.36
N GLY A 287 -23.68 -1.35 -4.48
CA GLY A 287 -23.69 -1.59 -3.04
C GLY A 287 -22.59 -0.86 -2.26
N ASP A 288 -21.68 -0.13 -2.91
CA ASP A 288 -20.63 0.62 -2.22
C ASP A 288 -21.07 2.01 -1.77
N GLY A 289 -21.87 2.04 -0.70
CA GLY A 289 -22.34 3.30 -0.10
C GLY A 289 -21.22 4.20 0.44
N LYS A 290 -20.00 3.68 0.66
CA LYS A 290 -18.88 4.49 1.16
C LYS A 290 -18.33 5.44 0.09
N TYR A 291 -18.27 4.97 -1.16
CA TYR A 291 -17.64 5.68 -2.27
C TYR A 291 -18.63 6.23 -3.29
N GLY A 292 -19.68 5.48 -3.63
CA GLY A 292 -20.71 5.95 -4.56
C GLY A 292 -21.97 6.52 -3.90
N GLY A 293 -22.04 6.57 -2.57
CA GLY A 293 -23.17 7.19 -1.87
C GLY A 293 -24.52 6.58 -2.26
N LYS A 294 -25.51 7.43 -2.57
CA LYS A 294 -26.83 6.98 -3.04
C LYS A 294 -26.79 6.43 -4.46
N ASP A 295 -25.85 6.88 -5.28
CA ASP A 295 -25.72 6.52 -6.69
C ASP A 295 -25.15 5.10 -6.86
N ALA A 296 -24.57 4.52 -5.80
CA ALA A 296 -24.11 3.14 -5.77
C ALA A 296 -25.24 2.09 -5.65
N PHE A 297 -26.52 2.46 -5.74
CA PHE A 297 -27.63 1.55 -5.49
C PHE A 297 -28.62 1.56 -6.64
N LEU A 298 -28.99 0.35 -7.10
CA LEU A 298 -30.15 0.15 -7.95
C LEU A 298 -31.44 0.10 -7.10
N THR A 299 -32.55 0.45 -7.72
CA THR A 299 -33.90 0.32 -7.15
C THR A 299 -34.43 -1.12 -7.34
N GLY A 300 -35.40 -1.54 -6.54
CA GLY A 300 -36.07 -2.83 -6.69
C GLY A 300 -35.44 -3.95 -5.83
N ALA A 301 -35.47 -5.18 -6.34
CA ALA A 301 -35.08 -6.40 -5.61
C ALA A 301 -33.55 -6.61 -5.50
N ILE A 302 -32.73 -5.71 -6.04
CA ILE A 302 -31.27 -5.85 -6.03
C ILE A 302 -30.72 -5.58 -4.62
N SER A 303 -29.84 -6.46 -4.17
CA SER A 303 -29.23 -6.38 -2.85
C SER A 303 -28.43 -5.09 -2.65
N ARG A 304 -28.44 -4.56 -1.42
CA ARG A 304 -27.60 -3.41 -1.02
C ARG A 304 -26.19 -3.82 -0.57
N LYS A 305 -25.88 -5.12 -0.54
CA LYS A 305 -24.54 -5.62 -0.23
C LYS A 305 -23.57 -5.26 -1.37
N MET A 306 -22.28 -5.23 -1.07
CA MET A 306 -21.25 -4.87 -2.06
C MET A 306 -21.12 -5.95 -3.13
N HIS A 307 -21.15 -5.54 -4.40
CA HIS A 307 -20.93 -6.40 -5.55
C HIS A 307 -19.48 -6.30 -6.00
N LEU A 308 -18.56 -6.66 -5.09
CA LEU A 308 -17.14 -6.84 -5.38
C LEU A 308 -16.70 -8.20 -4.83
N HIS A 309 -16.20 -9.04 -5.72
CA HIS A 309 -15.85 -10.42 -5.41
C HIS A 309 -14.48 -10.76 -5.97
N ALA A 310 -13.56 -11.24 -5.12
CA ALA A 310 -12.26 -11.76 -5.50
C ALA A 310 -12.45 -13.15 -6.14
N ARG A 311 -12.79 -13.19 -7.43
CA ARG A 311 -13.18 -14.40 -8.15
C ARG A 311 -12.07 -15.42 -8.28
N ARG A 312 -10.86 -15.01 -8.66
CA ARG A 312 -9.78 -15.97 -9.01
C ARG A 312 -8.41 -15.47 -8.54
N LEU A 313 -7.62 -16.38 -7.98
CA LEU A 313 -6.23 -16.15 -7.60
C LEU A 313 -5.35 -17.18 -8.31
N ARG A 314 -4.40 -16.67 -9.11
CA ARG A 314 -3.33 -17.48 -9.68
C ARG A 314 -1.99 -17.04 -9.10
N ILE A 315 -1.28 -17.97 -8.47
CA ILE A 315 -0.02 -17.71 -7.77
C ILE A 315 0.90 -18.91 -7.90
N GLU A 316 2.20 -18.67 -8.03
CA GLU A 316 3.20 -19.73 -7.96
C GLU A 316 3.11 -20.44 -6.60
N HIS A 317 3.18 -21.77 -6.60
CA HIS A 317 3.22 -22.62 -5.42
C HIS A 317 4.68 -22.94 -5.02
N PRO A 318 5.01 -23.14 -3.73
CA PRO A 318 6.34 -23.57 -3.31
C PRO A 318 6.89 -24.81 -4.03
N ASP A 319 5.99 -25.70 -4.47
CA ASP A 319 6.34 -26.93 -5.20
C ASP A 319 6.57 -26.68 -6.72
N GLY A 320 6.59 -25.43 -7.18
CA GLY A 320 6.95 -25.03 -8.54
C GLY A 320 5.81 -24.98 -9.56
N HIS A 321 4.63 -25.55 -9.26
CA HIS A 321 3.44 -25.40 -10.10
C HIS A 321 2.71 -24.07 -9.84
N ASN A 322 1.75 -23.70 -10.69
CA ASN A 322 0.86 -22.56 -10.43
C ASN A 322 -0.41 -23.04 -9.72
N LEU A 323 -0.66 -22.51 -8.52
CA LEU A 323 -1.93 -22.65 -7.83
C LEU A 323 -2.93 -21.67 -8.45
N ASP A 324 -4.00 -22.17 -9.05
CA ASP A 324 -5.03 -21.39 -9.73
C ASP A 324 -6.41 -21.80 -9.21
N VAL A 325 -7.04 -20.93 -8.42
CA VAL A 325 -8.26 -21.25 -7.69
C VAL A 325 -9.28 -20.14 -7.84
N SER A 326 -10.54 -20.54 -8.07
CA SER A 326 -11.70 -19.66 -8.19
C SER A 326 -12.65 -19.87 -7.00
N ALA A 327 -13.21 -18.78 -6.47
CA ALA A 327 -14.23 -18.80 -5.42
C ALA A 327 -15.61 -18.51 -6.01
N ASP A 328 -16.62 -19.27 -5.60
CA ASP A 328 -17.99 -19.05 -6.07
C ASP A 328 -18.61 -17.77 -5.53
N LEU A 329 -19.53 -17.22 -6.32
CA LEU A 329 -20.20 -15.96 -5.99
C LEU A 329 -21.05 -16.12 -4.73
N PRO A 330 -21.06 -15.13 -3.82
CA PRO A 330 -22.03 -15.11 -2.74
C PRO A 330 -23.44 -14.93 -3.30
N HIS A 331 -24.46 -15.49 -2.62
CA HIS A 331 -25.86 -15.47 -3.04
C HIS A 331 -26.32 -14.12 -3.60
N HIS A 332 -26.09 -13.01 -2.86
CA HIS A 332 -26.57 -11.69 -3.30
C HIS A 332 -25.98 -11.22 -4.64
N PHE A 333 -24.75 -11.66 -4.95
CA PHE A 333 -24.09 -11.34 -6.20
C PHE A 333 -24.65 -12.24 -7.31
N ALA A 334 -24.75 -13.56 -7.07
CA ALA A 334 -25.34 -14.51 -8.01
C ALA A 334 -26.79 -14.16 -8.38
N ASP A 335 -27.61 -13.80 -7.40
CA ASP A 335 -28.98 -13.34 -7.61
C ASP A 335 -29.03 -12.10 -8.49
N THR A 336 -28.07 -11.17 -8.33
CA THR A 336 -27.99 -9.96 -9.14
C THR A 336 -27.53 -10.24 -10.57
N ILE A 337 -26.61 -11.18 -10.76
CA ILE A 337 -26.23 -11.69 -12.09
C ILE A 337 -27.47 -12.22 -12.81
N ALA A 338 -28.24 -13.10 -12.15
CA ALA A 338 -29.46 -13.67 -12.71
C ALA A 338 -30.55 -12.61 -12.99
N ASN A 339 -30.80 -11.71 -12.03
CA ASN A 339 -31.81 -10.66 -12.15
C ASN A 339 -31.50 -9.64 -13.27
N LEU A 340 -30.22 -9.41 -13.56
CA LEU A 340 -29.79 -8.54 -14.65
C LEU A 340 -29.65 -9.28 -15.99
N GLY A 341 -29.85 -10.61 -16.00
CA GLY A 341 -29.78 -11.44 -17.19
C GLY A 341 -28.36 -11.65 -17.73
N PHE A 342 -27.35 -11.53 -16.87
CA PHE A 342 -25.95 -11.74 -17.28
C PHE A 342 -25.63 -13.22 -17.46
N ASP A 343 -24.86 -13.52 -18.50
CA ASP A 343 -24.37 -14.87 -18.80
C ASP A 343 -23.04 -15.14 -18.08
N MET A 344 -23.06 -15.99 -17.06
CA MET A 344 -21.86 -16.30 -16.26
C MET A 344 -20.71 -16.89 -17.09
N GLU A 345 -20.98 -17.53 -18.23
CA GLU A 345 -19.94 -18.11 -19.08
C GLU A 345 -19.01 -17.05 -19.67
N LEU A 346 -19.53 -15.83 -19.93
CA LEU A 346 -18.74 -14.70 -20.43
C LEU A 346 -17.67 -14.22 -19.44
N GLY A 347 -17.79 -14.60 -18.16
CA GLY A 347 -16.88 -14.18 -17.10
C GLY A 347 -15.58 -14.99 -17.03
N ASP A 348 -15.51 -16.20 -17.60
CA ASP A 348 -14.32 -17.05 -17.52
C ASP A 348 -13.28 -16.67 -18.58
N LEU A 349 -12.81 -15.43 -18.47
CA LEU A 349 -11.87 -14.88 -19.41
C LEU A 349 -10.43 -15.32 -19.08
N PRO A 350 -9.58 -15.54 -20.10
CA PRO A 350 -8.21 -15.92 -19.86
C PRO A 350 -7.45 -14.82 -19.12
N LEU A 351 -6.58 -15.24 -18.19
CA LEU A 351 -5.65 -14.34 -17.53
C LEU A 351 -4.59 -13.86 -18.53
N ASP A 352 -4.34 -12.56 -18.58
CA ASP A 352 -3.24 -12.01 -19.37
C ASP A 352 -1.90 -12.65 -18.95
N GLU A 353 -1.34 -13.43 -19.88
CA GLU A 353 -0.01 -13.98 -19.69
C GLU A 353 0.99 -12.83 -19.61
N LYS A 354 1.83 -12.86 -18.57
CA LYS A 354 2.99 -11.99 -18.53
C LYS A 354 3.92 -12.50 -19.62
N LYS A 355 4.00 -11.84 -20.78
CA LYS A 355 5.03 -12.15 -21.79
C LYS A 355 6.36 -12.32 -21.05
N PRO A 356 7.02 -13.49 -21.13
CA PRO A 356 8.17 -13.80 -20.30
C PRO A 356 9.24 -12.75 -20.55
N GLY A 357 9.61 -12.06 -19.48
CA GLY A 357 10.59 -10.98 -19.50
C GLY A 357 10.17 -9.81 -18.64
N GLY A 358 10.55 -9.84 -17.37
CA GLY A 358 10.45 -8.66 -16.50
C GLY A 358 11.21 -7.45 -17.09
N LYS A 359 11.03 -6.27 -16.49
CA LYS A 359 11.75 -5.04 -16.91
C LYS A 359 13.25 -5.27 -17.12
N MET A 360 13.88 -6.13 -16.32
CA MET A 360 15.30 -6.50 -16.47
C MET A 360 15.58 -7.27 -17.76
N VAL A 361 14.79 -8.29 -18.09
CA VAL A 361 14.97 -9.08 -19.31
C VAL A 361 14.71 -8.22 -20.55
N ARG A 362 13.67 -7.37 -20.53
CA ARG A 362 13.42 -6.40 -21.61
C ARG A 362 14.56 -5.39 -21.75
N LYS A 363 15.12 -4.91 -20.64
CA LYS A 363 16.29 -4.01 -20.63
C LYS A 363 17.55 -4.71 -21.14
N GLN A 364 17.75 -5.99 -20.81
CA GLN A 364 18.86 -6.80 -21.31
C GLN A 364 18.70 -7.08 -22.80
N GLN A 365 17.52 -7.51 -23.26
CA GLN A 365 17.20 -7.71 -24.68
C GLN A 365 17.37 -6.42 -25.48
N ALA A 366 16.88 -5.28 -24.98
CA ALA A 366 17.07 -3.98 -25.62
C ALA A 366 18.56 -3.58 -25.67
N LYS A 367 19.33 -3.87 -24.62
CA LYS A 367 20.78 -3.61 -24.59
C LYS A 367 21.54 -4.52 -25.57
N HIS A 368 21.15 -5.79 -25.69
CA HIS A 368 21.72 -6.74 -26.65
C HIS A 368 21.39 -6.34 -28.09
N HIS A 369 20.14 -5.99 -28.38
CA HIS A 369 19.69 -5.50 -29.67
C HIS A 369 20.42 -4.20 -30.07
N ALA A 370 20.54 -3.24 -29.15
CA ALA A 370 21.31 -2.02 -29.39
C ALA A 370 22.81 -2.30 -29.62
N LYS A 371 23.38 -3.32 -28.98
CA LYS A 371 24.78 -3.75 -29.19
C LYS A 371 24.97 -4.40 -30.56
N GLN A 372 24.02 -5.21 -31.02
CA GLN A 372 24.03 -5.81 -32.37
C GLN A 372 23.95 -4.73 -33.44
N ILE A 373 22.97 -3.82 -33.36
CA ILE A 373 22.84 -2.70 -34.31
C ILE A 373 24.13 -1.86 -34.38
N ARG A 374 24.79 -1.60 -33.24
CA ARG A 374 26.07 -0.87 -33.22
C ARG A 374 27.21 -1.65 -33.87
N LYS A 375 27.23 -2.97 -33.72
CA LYS A 375 28.24 -3.85 -34.34
C LYS A 375 28.05 -3.90 -35.85
N ASP A 376 26.82 -4.00 -36.32
CA ASP A 376 26.48 -4.06 -37.74
C ASP A 376 26.79 -2.74 -38.44
N LYS A 377 26.43 -1.60 -37.82
CA LYS A 377 26.83 -0.26 -38.31
C LYS A 377 28.35 -0.02 -38.31
N ARG A 378 29.10 -0.68 -37.43
CA ARG A 378 30.57 -0.61 -37.41
C ARG A 378 31.19 -1.42 -38.56
N GLY A 379 30.52 -2.49 -39.00
CA GLY A 379 30.85 -3.24 -40.21
C GLY A 379 30.68 -2.40 -41.47
N GLU A 380 29.53 -1.73 -41.63
CA GLU A 380 29.29 -0.81 -42.75
C GLU A 380 30.31 0.34 -42.84
N ARG A 381 30.73 0.88 -41.69
CA ARG A 381 31.72 1.97 -41.65
C ARG A 381 33.12 1.53 -42.05
N ARG A 382 33.48 0.25 -41.83
CA ARG A 382 34.77 -0.32 -42.28
C ARG A 382 34.74 -0.63 -43.77
N ALA A 383 33.63 -1.18 -44.27
CA ALA A 383 33.45 -1.43 -45.70
C ALA A 383 33.49 -0.14 -46.53
N ARG A 384 33.03 1.00 -45.97
CA ARG A 384 33.12 2.30 -46.64
C ARG A 384 34.51 2.94 -46.60
N GLY A 385 35.40 2.51 -45.69
CA GLY A 385 36.78 3.04 -45.57
C GLY A 385 37.83 2.27 -46.39
N GLU A 386 37.52 1.07 -46.85
CA GLU A 386 38.42 0.26 -47.69
C GLU A 386 38.25 0.51 -49.20
N ASN A 387 37.29 1.35 -49.60
CA ASN A 387 36.94 1.57 -51.02
C ASN A 387 36.91 3.04 -51.47
N GLU A 388 37.71 3.92 -50.84
CA GLU A 388 38.00 5.26 -51.40
C GLU A 388 39.51 5.40 -51.65
N GLY A 389 39.84 5.58 -52.93
CA GLY A 389 41.19 5.57 -53.48
C GLY A 389 42.09 6.72 -52.99
N LYS A 390 43.39 6.49 -53.18
CA LYS A 390 44.52 7.37 -52.85
C LYS A 390 44.28 8.84 -53.24
N PRO A 391 44.58 9.82 -52.37
CA PRO A 391 44.57 11.22 -52.75
C PRO A 391 45.84 11.59 -53.53
N VAL A 392 45.64 12.30 -54.65
CA VAL A 392 46.68 12.87 -55.52
C VAL A 392 47.26 14.14 -54.88
N LYS A 393 48.58 14.32 -54.96
CA LYS A 393 49.34 15.50 -54.47
C LYS A 393 49.28 16.68 -55.46
N ALA A 394 49.00 17.89 -54.96
CA ALA A 394 49.51 19.20 -55.40
C ALA A 394 48.93 20.28 -54.44
N GLY A 395 49.57 21.35 -53.96
CA GLY A 395 50.90 21.95 -54.03
C GLY A 395 50.97 23.08 -52.96
N LYS A 396 52.17 23.52 -52.56
CA LYS A 396 52.44 24.75 -51.77
C LYS A 396 52.74 25.91 -52.75
N PRO A 397 52.73 27.23 -52.42
CA PRO A 397 53.17 27.89 -51.16
C PRO A 397 52.22 29.07 -50.74
N THR A 398 52.38 29.94 -49.72
CA THR A 398 53.50 30.80 -49.26
C THR A 398 53.29 31.26 -47.80
N LYS A 399 54.28 31.98 -47.26
CA LYS A 399 54.59 32.19 -45.84
C LYS A 399 54.34 33.66 -45.44
N ARG A 400 53.81 33.85 -44.22
CA ARG A 400 53.96 34.98 -43.27
C ARG A 400 53.40 36.37 -43.64
N GLU A 401 52.60 36.91 -42.70
CA GLU A 401 53.02 38.02 -41.83
C GLU A 401 52.16 38.12 -40.57
N ARG A 402 52.78 38.44 -39.43
CA ARG A 402 52.14 38.88 -38.19
C ARG A 402 52.78 40.20 -37.81
N PRO A 403 52.01 41.26 -37.54
CA PRO A 403 52.47 42.32 -36.67
C PRO A 403 51.60 42.43 -35.39
N ASN A 404 52.35 42.28 -34.31
CA ASN A 404 52.34 42.89 -32.96
C ASN A 404 51.12 43.57 -32.32
N ALA A 405 51.13 43.43 -30.99
CA ALA A 405 50.17 43.92 -30.01
C ALA A 405 50.19 45.45 -29.78
N GLY A 406 49.04 45.98 -29.39
CA GLY A 406 48.90 47.30 -28.76
C GLY A 406 47.73 47.31 -27.78
N LYS A 407 48.02 47.50 -26.49
CA LYS A 407 47.02 47.82 -25.43
C LYS A 407 46.54 49.26 -25.63
N ALA A 408 45.24 49.53 -25.55
CA ALA A 408 44.70 50.76 -24.97
C ALA A 408 43.20 50.65 -24.65
N THR A 409 42.87 51.23 -23.50
CA THR A 409 41.58 51.40 -22.84
C THR A 409 40.64 52.38 -23.56
N HIS A 410 39.30 52.16 -23.54
CA HIS A 410 38.30 53.09 -22.96
C HIS A 410 36.83 52.67 -23.18
N LYS A 411 36.05 52.86 -22.10
CA LYS A 411 34.60 53.16 -21.97
C LYS A 411 33.81 53.48 -23.27
N LYS A 412 32.58 52.96 -23.44
CA LYS A 412 31.26 53.51 -23.00
C LYS A 412 30.09 52.89 -23.81
N ASN A 413 28.93 52.84 -23.15
CA ASN A 413 27.55 52.91 -23.68
C ASN A 413 26.82 51.66 -24.27
N MET A 414 25.98 51.08 -23.41
CA MET A 414 24.55 50.72 -23.55
C MET A 414 23.77 51.22 -24.80
N PRO A 415 22.60 50.63 -25.20
CA PRO A 415 21.47 50.36 -24.28
C PRO A 415 20.56 49.14 -24.53
N HIS A 416 19.84 48.81 -23.45
CA HIS A 416 18.55 48.10 -23.44
C HIS A 416 17.45 48.85 -24.22
N LYS A 417 16.52 48.12 -24.84
CA LYS A 417 15.13 48.58 -25.05
C LYS A 417 14.13 47.48 -24.75
N ALA A 418 13.00 47.93 -24.22
CA ALA A 418 11.97 47.18 -23.51
C ALA A 418 10.64 47.10 -24.30
N LYS A 419 9.80 46.14 -23.88
CA LYS A 419 8.33 46.12 -23.74
C LYS A 419 7.46 46.91 -24.74
N VAL A 420 6.42 46.24 -25.25
CA VAL A 420 5.09 46.83 -25.44
C VAL A 420 4.00 45.88 -24.94
N LYS A 421 3.18 46.38 -24.01
CA LYS A 421 1.85 45.88 -23.63
C LYS A 421 0.81 46.57 -24.52
N THR A 422 -0.32 45.92 -24.79
CA THR A 422 -1.54 46.62 -25.19
C THR A 422 -2.71 46.08 -24.39
N ALA A 423 -3.43 47.00 -23.75
CA ALA A 423 -4.72 46.79 -23.10
C ALA A 423 -5.75 47.64 -23.85
N LEU A 424 -6.98 47.16 -23.92
CA LEU A 424 -8.15 47.98 -24.19
C LEU A 424 -9.30 47.50 -23.30
N ASN A 425 -10.00 48.48 -22.76
CA ASN A 425 -10.88 48.43 -21.60
C ASN A 425 -12.11 49.28 -21.96
N LYS A 426 -13.33 48.79 -21.74
CA LYS A 426 -14.37 49.46 -20.91
C LYS A 426 -15.81 48.94 -21.10
N ALA A 427 -16.41 48.74 -19.92
CA ALA A 427 -17.72 49.23 -19.45
C ALA A 427 -19.03 48.45 -19.73
N GLY A 428 -19.68 48.09 -18.62
CA GLY A 428 -21.11 47.78 -18.48
C GLY A 428 -21.43 47.44 -17.02
N LYS A 429 -22.25 48.26 -16.35
CA LYS A 429 -22.42 48.33 -14.88
C LYS A 429 -23.86 47.89 -14.48
N LYS A 430 -23.98 46.81 -13.66
CA LYS A 430 -25.07 46.45 -12.68
C LYS A 430 -26.54 46.35 -13.19
N PRO A 431 -27.55 45.83 -12.42
CA PRO A 431 -27.57 45.33 -11.03
C PRO A 431 -28.28 43.95 -10.79
N ALA A 432 -28.30 43.54 -9.51
CA ALA A 432 -28.91 42.33 -8.94
C ALA A 432 -30.47 42.28 -8.98
N PRO A 433 -31.09 41.10 -8.82
CA PRO A 433 -32.50 41.01 -8.47
C PRO A 433 -32.74 40.63 -7.00
N LYS A 434 -33.62 41.43 -6.37
CA LYS A 434 -34.45 41.05 -5.21
C LYS A 434 -35.50 40.03 -5.67
N LYS A 435 -35.80 39.03 -4.83
CA LYS A 435 -37.10 38.32 -4.77
C LYS A 435 -37.46 38.22 -3.29
N THR A 436 -38.36 39.04 -2.74
CA THR A 436 -39.83 38.85 -2.68
C THR A 436 -40.23 37.41 -2.36
N GLY A 437 -40.74 37.19 -1.14
CA GLY A 437 -41.29 35.92 -0.71
C GLY A 437 -42.73 35.71 -1.19
N PRO A 438 -43.31 34.53 -0.94
CA PRO A 438 -44.74 34.35 -0.86
C PRO A 438 -45.20 34.16 0.59
N LYS A 439 -46.23 34.93 0.96
CA LYS A 439 -47.18 34.54 2.01
C LYS A 439 -47.89 33.27 1.54
N SER A 440 -47.88 32.20 2.33
CA SER A 440 -48.94 31.17 2.28
C SER A 440 -49.67 31.15 3.61
N SER A 441 -50.94 31.49 3.54
CA SER A 441 -51.96 31.37 4.56
C SER A 441 -52.05 29.95 5.13
N LYS A 442 -51.92 29.82 6.46
CA LYS A 442 -52.65 28.81 7.22
C LYS A 442 -54.10 29.31 7.35
N LYS A 443 -55.04 28.61 6.72
CA LYS A 443 -56.44 28.58 7.12
C LYS A 443 -56.91 27.13 7.02
N THR A 444 -57.19 26.57 8.19
CA THR A 444 -58.30 25.64 8.49
C THR A 444 -59.33 25.50 7.38
N ARG A 445 -59.56 24.28 6.88
CA ARG A 445 -60.63 23.36 7.32
C ARG A 445 -60.42 22.00 6.69
#